data_AF-W6RJF2-F1
#
_entry.id   AF-W6RJF2-F1
#
_cell.length_a   1.000
_cell.length_b   1.000
_cell.length_c   1.000
_cell.angle_alpha   90.00
_cell.angle_beta   90.00
_cell.angle_gamma   90.00
#
_symmetry.space_group_name_H-M   'P 1'
#
loop_
_entity.id
_entity.type
_entity.pdbx_description
1 polymer ?
#
loop_
_entity_poly.entity_id
_entity_poly.type
_entity_poly.pdbx_seq_one_letter_code
_entity_poly.pdbx_strand_id
1 'polypeptide(L)'
;MRLFPSLLLAGLLAAMPLAAVERSFTILHSNDWQSRLLGFGPNNEYSPATVNDDDTVGGVARLATLLNERRAAAGEEPVLLLDGGDFTMGTLFHTIAREMGSELRLMSELGYDAAVIGNHEFDFRPAGLAAMISAAHRAKGEALVPLLSSNMRFDAASKADNSLQAHVEAGHILPYKLIERGGIRFGLFGLLGNNAVAVSPMIKPVTFADPVATARERLCLS
;
A
#
# COMPACT_ATOMS: atom_id res chain seq x y z
N MET A 1 70.54 -31.15 23.79
CA MET A 1 69.17 -31.16 23.25
C MET A 1 68.79 -29.74 22.88
N ARG A 2 68.47 -29.52 21.59
CA ARG A 2 68.11 -28.21 21.03
C ARG A 2 66.61 -27.95 21.31
N LEU A 3 66.27 -26.80 21.84
CA LEU A 3 64.87 -26.34 21.96
C LEU A 3 64.75 -25.03 21.18
N PHE A 4 64.11 -25.11 20.01
CA PHE A 4 63.65 -23.96 19.25
C PHE A 4 62.40 -23.39 19.93
N PRO A 5 62.32 -22.08 20.22
CA PRO A 5 61.05 -21.46 20.56
C PRO A 5 60.28 -21.17 19.26
N SER A 6 59.22 -21.91 19.03
CA SER A 6 58.22 -21.63 17.99
C SER A 6 57.56 -20.28 18.29
N LEU A 7 57.80 -19.28 17.44
CA LEU A 7 57.00 -18.06 17.42
C LEU A 7 55.58 -18.41 16.94
N LEU A 8 54.61 -18.42 17.85
CA LEU A 8 53.19 -18.35 17.50
C LEU A 8 52.88 -16.90 17.10
N LEU A 9 52.74 -16.66 15.80
CA LEU A 9 52.19 -15.41 15.28
C LEU A 9 50.68 -15.43 15.52
N ALA A 10 50.24 -14.91 16.67
CA ALA A 10 48.83 -14.67 16.95
C ALA A 10 48.33 -13.54 16.04
N GLY A 11 47.64 -13.90 14.95
CA GLY A 11 46.94 -12.96 14.10
C GLY A 11 45.82 -12.29 14.88
N LEU A 12 46.03 -11.02 15.25
CA LEU A 12 45.02 -10.17 15.84
C LEU A 12 44.01 -9.82 14.74
N LEU A 13 42.94 -10.62 14.57
CA LEU A 13 41.76 -10.17 13.84
C LEU A 13 41.13 -9.05 14.68
N ALA A 14 41.49 -7.81 14.37
CA ALA A 14 40.76 -6.67 14.87
C ALA A 14 39.34 -6.74 14.27
N ALA A 15 38.38 -7.17 15.09
CA ALA A 15 36.97 -6.99 14.77
C ALA A 15 36.73 -5.48 14.70
N MET A 16 36.76 -4.91 13.49
CA MET A 16 36.36 -3.54 13.30
C MET A 16 34.89 -3.44 13.69
N PRO A 17 34.50 -2.46 14.53
CA PRO A 17 33.10 -2.26 14.82
C PRO A 17 32.43 -1.95 13.49
N LEU A 18 31.43 -2.76 13.12
CA LEU A 18 30.59 -2.48 11.97
C LEU A 18 29.85 -1.18 12.32
N ALA A 19 30.39 -0.04 11.89
CA ALA A 19 29.73 1.23 12.06
C ALA A 19 28.37 1.10 11.37
N ALA A 20 27.30 1.32 12.13
CA ALA A 20 25.97 1.36 11.56
C ALA A 20 25.97 2.49 10.52
N VAL A 21 25.91 2.12 9.24
CA VAL A 21 25.82 3.09 8.15
C VAL A 21 24.44 3.70 8.23
N GLU A 22 24.38 5.01 8.43
CA GLU A 22 23.15 5.78 8.32
C GLU A 22 22.60 5.60 6.91
N ARG A 23 21.32 5.24 6.81
CA ARG A 23 20.62 5.08 5.54
C ARG A 23 19.35 5.89 5.57
N SER A 24 19.20 6.78 4.60
CA SER A 24 17.98 7.57 4.40
C SER A 24 17.06 6.87 3.41
N PHE A 25 15.76 7.08 3.60
CA PHE A 25 14.72 6.69 2.67
C PHE A 25 13.53 7.64 2.85
N THR A 26 12.76 7.80 1.78
CA THR A 26 11.60 8.69 1.74
C THR A 26 10.33 7.84 1.66
N ILE A 27 9.33 8.14 2.49
CA ILE A 27 7.98 7.61 2.32
C ILE A 27 7.08 8.73 1.79
N LEU A 28 6.54 8.52 0.59
CA LEU A 28 5.40 9.25 0.08
C LEU A 28 4.16 8.42 0.42
N HIS A 29 3.12 9.07 0.95
CA HIS A 29 1.89 8.35 1.27
C HIS A 29 0.65 9.16 0.94
N SER A 30 -0.42 8.43 0.66
CA SER A 30 -1.80 8.91 0.65
C SER A 30 -2.68 8.03 1.52
N ASN A 31 -3.90 8.48 1.75
CA ASN A 31 -5.00 7.74 2.32
C ASN A 31 -6.28 8.46 1.91
N ASP A 32 -7.43 7.80 2.00
CA ASP A 32 -8.73 8.41 1.80
C ASP A 32 -8.87 9.11 0.44
N TRP A 33 -8.45 8.45 -0.66
CA TRP A 33 -8.73 9.01 -1.99
C TRP A 33 -10.23 9.22 -2.16
N GLN A 34 -11.06 8.33 -1.59
CA GLN A 34 -12.51 8.45 -1.59
C GLN A 34 -13.06 8.65 -3.02
N SER A 35 -12.48 7.92 -3.98
CA SER A 35 -12.73 8.06 -5.42
C SER A 35 -12.60 9.50 -5.96
N ARG A 36 -11.84 10.40 -5.33
CA ARG A 36 -11.53 11.76 -5.82
C ARG A 36 -10.48 11.72 -6.93
N LEU A 37 -10.84 11.05 -8.04
CA LEU A 37 -9.97 10.90 -9.19
C LEU A 37 -9.75 12.24 -9.90
N LEU A 38 -10.77 13.09 -9.87
CA LEU A 38 -10.71 14.49 -10.29
C LEU A 38 -10.39 15.38 -9.09
N GLY A 39 -9.71 16.50 -9.37
CA GLY A 39 -9.45 17.51 -8.34
C GLY A 39 -10.73 18.21 -7.89
N PHE A 40 -10.68 18.78 -6.68
CA PHE A 40 -11.72 19.56 -6.07
C PHE A 40 -11.48 21.05 -6.33
N GLY A 41 -12.25 21.63 -7.24
CA GLY A 41 -12.20 23.03 -7.64
C GLY A 41 -13.57 23.46 -8.20
N PRO A 42 -13.74 24.70 -8.67
CA PRO A 42 -15.00 25.12 -9.25
C PRO A 42 -15.32 24.23 -10.47
N ASN A 43 -16.39 23.42 -10.36
CA ASN A 43 -16.85 22.53 -11.44
C ASN A 43 -17.36 23.29 -12.68
N ASN A 44 -17.37 24.63 -12.62
CA ASN A 44 -18.18 25.52 -13.44
C ASN A 44 -17.41 26.69 -14.08
N GLU A 45 -16.14 26.94 -13.74
CA GLU A 45 -15.39 28.08 -14.31
C GLU A 45 -14.11 27.59 -14.99
N TYR A 46 -14.28 27.08 -16.21
CA TYR A 46 -13.18 27.01 -17.16
C TYR A 46 -12.89 28.44 -17.65
N SER A 47 -11.81 29.03 -17.16
CA SER A 47 -11.35 30.39 -17.47
C SER A 47 -10.04 30.35 -18.27
N PRO A 48 -10.05 29.88 -19.53
CA PRO A 48 -8.83 29.68 -20.33
C PRO A 48 -8.08 30.97 -20.68
N ALA A 49 -8.63 32.13 -20.33
CA ALA A 49 -8.08 33.45 -20.61
C ALA A 49 -7.25 34.02 -19.45
N THR A 50 -7.23 33.37 -18.29
CA THR A 50 -6.49 33.77 -17.09
C THR A 50 -5.54 32.65 -16.69
N VAL A 51 -4.34 33.04 -16.22
CA VAL A 51 -3.30 32.10 -15.78
C VAL A 51 -3.19 32.18 -14.26
N ASN A 52 -2.97 31.04 -13.60
CA ASN A 52 -2.86 30.92 -12.15
C ASN A 52 -4.14 31.28 -11.36
N ASP A 53 -5.31 31.06 -11.95
CA ASP A 53 -6.63 31.22 -11.32
C ASP A 53 -7.32 29.87 -11.04
N ASP A 54 -6.57 28.77 -11.17
CA ASP A 54 -7.04 27.42 -10.90
C ASP A 54 -6.87 27.06 -9.41
N ASP A 55 -7.94 27.23 -8.64
CA ASP A 55 -8.01 26.83 -7.22
C ASP A 55 -8.27 25.33 -7.02
N THR A 56 -8.16 24.50 -8.07
CA THR A 56 -8.40 23.06 -7.97
C THR A 56 -7.32 22.36 -7.14
N VAL A 57 -7.76 21.66 -6.09
CA VAL A 57 -6.89 20.87 -5.20
C VAL A 57 -7.04 19.37 -5.49
N GLY A 58 -5.93 18.64 -5.52
CA GLY A 58 -5.93 17.18 -5.66
C GLY A 58 -6.23 16.68 -7.07
N GLY A 59 -6.74 15.44 -7.15
CA GLY A 59 -6.92 14.71 -8.40
C GLY A 59 -5.66 13.94 -8.81
N VAL A 60 -5.88 12.80 -9.46
CA VAL A 60 -4.83 11.81 -9.75
C VAL A 60 -3.76 12.34 -10.70
N ALA A 61 -4.13 13.19 -11.66
CA ALA A 61 -3.18 13.80 -12.59
C ALA A 61 -2.19 14.74 -11.87
N ARG A 62 -2.66 15.58 -10.94
CA ARG A 62 -1.78 16.46 -10.16
C ARG A 62 -0.92 15.66 -9.18
N LEU A 63 -1.50 14.61 -8.58
CA LEU A 63 -0.75 13.67 -7.76
C LEU A 63 0.39 13.01 -8.57
N ALA A 64 0.14 12.57 -9.80
CA ALA A 64 1.17 12.00 -10.67
C ALA A 64 2.35 12.95 -10.90
N THR A 65 2.07 14.22 -11.22
CA THR A 65 3.10 15.26 -11.37
C THR A 65 3.91 15.43 -10.08
N LEU A 66 3.23 15.59 -8.95
CA LEU A 66 3.89 15.76 -7.65
C LEU A 66 4.76 14.55 -7.31
N LEU A 67 4.26 13.32 -7.51
CA LEU A 67 5.03 12.10 -7.26
C LEU A 67 6.30 12.05 -8.11
N ASN A 68 6.22 12.44 -9.38
CA ASN A 68 7.40 12.50 -10.26
C ASN A 68 8.41 13.55 -9.79
N GLU A 69 7.95 14.73 -9.38
CA GLU A 69 8.82 15.77 -8.81
C GLU A 69 9.50 15.30 -7.52
N ARG A 70 8.76 14.65 -6.61
CA ARG A 70 9.32 14.14 -5.35
C ARG A 70 10.31 13.00 -5.57
N ARG A 71 10.03 12.10 -6.51
CA ARG A 71 10.97 11.04 -6.91
C ARG A 71 12.24 11.62 -7.52
N ALA A 72 12.13 12.62 -8.39
CA ALA A 72 13.30 13.29 -8.96
C ALA A 72 14.13 14.03 -7.89
N ALA A 73 13.47 14.70 -6.94
CA ALA A 73 14.14 15.41 -5.85
C ALA A 73 14.86 14.48 -4.86
N ALA A 74 14.39 13.24 -4.70
CA ALA A 74 15.03 12.23 -3.85
C ALA A 74 16.35 11.70 -4.43
N GLY A 75 16.59 11.86 -5.74
CA GLY A 75 17.81 11.36 -6.40
C GLY A 75 17.96 9.85 -6.27
N GLU A 76 19.07 9.40 -5.67
CA GLU A 76 19.37 7.98 -5.45
C GLU A 76 18.76 7.42 -4.15
N GLU A 77 18.10 8.27 -3.36
CA GLU A 77 17.46 7.83 -2.11
C GLU A 77 16.29 6.88 -2.39
N PRO A 78 16.17 5.74 -1.69
CA PRO A 78 15.00 4.88 -1.79
C PRO A 78 13.72 5.63 -1.44
N VAL A 79 12.83 5.78 -2.41
CA VAL A 79 11.48 6.33 -2.20
C VAL A 79 10.49 5.17 -2.11
N LEU A 80 9.57 5.15 -1.15
CA LEU A 80 8.41 4.26 -1.13
C LEU A 80 7.12 5.06 -1.37
N LEU A 81 6.17 4.51 -2.12
CA LEU A 81 4.84 5.08 -2.29
C LEU A 81 3.78 4.15 -1.72
N LEU A 82 3.10 4.57 -0.65
CA LEU A 82 2.17 3.74 0.12
C LEU A 82 0.78 4.38 0.22
N ASP A 83 -0.26 3.56 0.26
CA ASP A 83 -1.63 4.03 0.54
C ASP A 83 -2.21 3.42 1.82
N GLY A 84 -2.85 4.26 2.64
CA GLY A 84 -3.48 3.88 3.90
C GLY A 84 -4.88 3.26 3.79
N GLY A 85 -5.45 3.13 2.59
CA GLY A 85 -6.80 2.61 2.37
C GLY A 85 -7.86 3.71 2.19
N ASP A 86 -9.11 3.27 2.04
CA ASP A 86 -10.26 4.11 1.66
C ASP A 86 -10.01 4.82 0.32
N PHE A 87 -9.53 4.06 -0.66
CA PHE A 87 -9.36 4.56 -2.02
C PHE A 87 -10.70 4.64 -2.77
N THR A 88 -11.70 3.86 -2.33
CA THR A 88 -13.09 3.91 -2.83
C THR A 88 -14.02 4.73 -1.93
N MET A 89 -15.26 4.95 -2.39
CA MET A 89 -16.35 5.71 -1.74
C MET A 89 -16.12 7.23 -1.71
N GLY A 90 -16.94 8.00 -2.43
CA GLY A 90 -17.01 9.47 -2.24
C GLY A 90 -17.48 10.27 -3.45
N THR A 91 -17.23 9.79 -4.67
CA THR A 91 -17.67 10.45 -5.92
C THR A 91 -18.41 9.47 -6.84
N LEU A 92 -18.90 9.94 -8.00
CA LEU A 92 -19.55 9.08 -8.99
C LEU A 92 -18.65 7.94 -9.50
N PHE A 93 -17.31 8.10 -9.47
CA PHE A 93 -16.39 7.03 -9.88
C PHE A 93 -16.53 5.77 -9.02
N HIS A 94 -16.89 5.91 -7.74
CA HIS A 94 -17.15 4.78 -6.86
C HIS A 94 -18.23 3.86 -7.43
N THR A 95 -19.25 4.39 -8.11
CA THR A 95 -20.40 3.59 -8.58
C THR A 95 -20.02 2.55 -9.62
N ILE A 96 -18.92 2.75 -10.34
CA ILE A 96 -18.39 1.85 -11.37
C ILE A 96 -17.09 1.15 -10.94
N ALA A 97 -16.65 1.35 -9.69
CA ALA A 97 -15.36 0.86 -9.21
C ALA A 97 -15.29 -0.67 -9.29
N ARG A 98 -16.37 -1.40 -8.95
CA ARG A 98 -16.39 -2.87 -8.99
C ARG A 98 -16.31 -3.44 -10.42
N GLU A 99 -16.78 -2.69 -11.42
CA GLU A 99 -16.77 -3.11 -12.83
C GLU A 99 -15.46 -2.77 -13.53
N MET A 100 -14.81 -1.67 -13.11
CA MET A 100 -13.67 -1.08 -13.82
C MET A 100 -12.33 -1.23 -13.10
N GLY A 101 -12.35 -1.35 -11.76
CA GLY A 101 -11.15 -1.38 -10.94
C GLY A 101 -10.26 -0.14 -11.09
N SER A 102 -10.86 1.03 -11.38
CA SER A 102 -10.14 2.22 -11.83
C SER A 102 -9.12 2.72 -10.81
N GLU A 103 -9.49 2.78 -9.53
CA GLU A 103 -8.60 3.20 -8.44
C GLU A 103 -7.35 2.32 -8.37
N LEU A 104 -7.52 0.99 -8.36
CA LEU A 104 -6.39 0.03 -8.32
C LEU A 104 -5.49 0.17 -9.54
N ARG A 105 -6.08 0.37 -10.73
CA ARG A 105 -5.34 0.56 -11.97
C ARG A 105 -4.53 1.86 -11.94
N LEU A 106 -5.13 2.96 -11.50
CA LEU A 106 -4.45 4.25 -11.34
C LEU A 106 -3.33 4.18 -10.30
N MET A 107 -3.56 3.54 -9.16
CA MET A 107 -2.50 3.32 -8.16
C MET A 107 -1.33 2.50 -8.71
N SER A 108 -1.64 1.52 -9.58
CA SER A 108 -0.60 0.74 -10.27
C SER A 108 0.19 1.60 -11.25
N GLU A 109 -0.51 2.43 -12.06
CA GLU A 109 0.12 3.37 -13.00
C GLU A 109 0.96 4.45 -12.29
N LEU A 110 0.53 4.90 -11.10
CA LEU A 110 1.31 5.83 -10.27
C LEU A 110 2.53 5.17 -9.62
N GLY A 111 2.60 3.83 -9.62
CA GLY A 111 3.69 3.06 -9.03
C GLY A 111 3.63 2.99 -7.50
N TYR A 112 2.44 2.73 -6.94
CA TYR A 112 2.32 2.40 -5.51
C TYR A 112 3.00 1.07 -5.19
N ASP A 113 3.80 1.05 -4.14
CA ASP A 113 4.49 -0.15 -3.65
C ASP A 113 3.54 -1.09 -2.90
N ALA A 114 2.55 -0.52 -2.22
CA ALA A 114 1.46 -1.21 -1.54
C ALA A 114 0.29 -0.27 -1.18
N ALA A 115 -0.89 -0.85 -1.03
CA ALA A 115 -2.08 -0.19 -0.51
C ALA A 115 -2.76 -1.04 0.56
N VAL A 116 -3.32 -0.43 1.60
CA VAL A 116 -4.07 -1.13 2.65
C VAL A 116 -5.55 -1.19 2.27
N ILE A 117 -6.24 -2.27 2.64
CA ILE A 117 -7.70 -2.35 2.51
C ILE A 117 -8.34 -1.58 3.67
N GLY A 118 -9.08 -0.51 3.35
CA GLY A 118 -9.86 0.32 4.26
C GLY A 118 -11.25 -0.23 4.55
N ASN A 119 -12.08 0.57 5.23
CA ASN A 119 -13.46 0.19 5.53
C ASN A 119 -14.41 0.40 4.35
N HIS A 120 -14.14 1.39 3.50
CA HIS A 120 -15.00 1.73 2.36
C HIS A 120 -14.84 0.80 1.16
N GLU A 121 -13.74 0.07 1.10
CA GLU A 121 -13.57 -1.03 0.14
C GLU A 121 -14.67 -2.11 0.28
N PHE A 122 -15.37 -2.15 1.42
CA PHE A 122 -16.47 -3.08 1.68
C PHE A 122 -17.87 -2.51 1.44
N ASP A 123 -18.03 -1.28 0.93
CA ASP A 123 -19.35 -0.66 0.74
C ASP A 123 -20.25 -1.44 -0.22
N PHE A 124 -19.64 -2.16 -1.17
CA PHE A 124 -20.32 -3.11 -2.05
C PHE A 124 -20.24 -4.56 -1.57
N ARG A 125 -20.04 -4.76 -0.26
CA ARG A 125 -19.81 -6.05 0.41
C ARG A 125 -18.48 -6.67 -0.03
N PRO A 126 -18.01 -7.76 0.62
CA PRO A 126 -16.81 -8.47 0.20
C PRO A 126 -16.80 -8.87 -1.28
N ALA A 127 -17.96 -9.23 -1.84
CA ALA A 127 -18.11 -9.56 -3.26
C ALA A 127 -17.82 -8.38 -4.20
N GLY A 128 -18.12 -7.15 -3.78
CA GLY A 128 -17.83 -5.94 -4.56
C GLY A 128 -16.33 -5.66 -4.66
N LEU A 129 -15.60 -5.79 -3.53
CA LEU A 129 -14.14 -5.69 -3.52
C LEU A 129 -13.49 -6.78 -4.39
N ALA A 130 -13.98 -8.02 -4.29
CA ALA A 130 -13.51 -9.10 -5.15
C ALA A 130 -13.75 -8.80 -6.65
N ALA A 131 -14.93 -8.29 -7.00
CA ALA A 131 -15.23 -7.90 -8.37
C ALA A 131 -14.32 -6.78 -8.87
N MET A 132 -14.03 -5.77 -8.03
CA MET A 132 -13.11 -4.67 -8.32
C MET A 132 -11.69 -5.17 -8.61
N ILE A 133 -11.14 -6.04 -7.76
CA ILE A 133 -9.80 -6.64 -7.95
C ILE A 133 -9.78 -7.46 -9.25
N SER A 134 -10.80 -8.28 -9.47
CA SER A 134 -10.96 -9.04 -10.71
C SER A 134 -11.04 -8.15 -11.95
N ALA A 135 -11.76 -7.03 -11.88
CA ALA A 135 -11.87 -6.06 -12.97
C ALA A 135 -10.54 -5.40 -13.28
N ALA A 136 -9.81 -4.96 -12.26
CA ALA A 136 -8.49 -4.37 -12.40
C ALA A 136 -7.52 -5.33 -13.10
N HIS A 137 -7.55 -6.63 -12.77
CA HIS A 137 -6.69 -7.64 -13.40
C HIS A 137 -7.05 -7.98 -14.85
N ARG A 138 -8.30 -7.75 -15.27
CA ARG A 138 -8.70 -7.97 -16.67
C ARG A 138 -8.20 -6.87 -17.61
N ALA A 139 -7.89 -5.69 -17.08
CA ALA A 139 -7.32 -4.63 -17.88
C ALA A 139 -5.88 -5.02 -18.28
N LYS A 140 -5.54 -4.86 -19.57
CA LYS A 140 -4.17 -5.08 -20.04
C LYS A 140 -3.25 -4.07 -19.36
N GLY A 141 -2.16 -4.52 -18.74
CA GLY A 141 -1.22 -3.64 -18.05
C GLY A 141 -0.24 -4.39 -17.15
N GLU A 142 0.50 -3.61 -16.36
CA GLU A 142 1.47 -4.09 -15.36
C GLU A 142 0.81 -4.83 -14.20
N ALA A 143 1.63 -5.41 -13.32
CA ALA A 143 1.14 -6.01 -12.08
C ALA A 143 0.38 -4.97 -11.24
N LEU A 144 -0.78 -5.36 -10.70
CA LEU A 144 -1.54 -4.47 -9.83
C LEU A 144 -0.78 -4.15 -8.55
N VAL A 145 -1.04 -2.97 -7.99
CA VAL A 145 -0.64 -2.60 -6.63
C VAL A 145 -1.04 -3.73 -5.67
N PRO A 146 -0.12 -4.24 -4.84
CA PRO A 146 -0.46 -5.29 -3.89
C PRO A 146 -1.33 -4.69 -2.78
N LEU A 147 -2.43 -5.39 -2.47
CA LEU A 147 -3.29 -5.03 -1.36
C LEU A 147 -2.82 -5.71 -0.08
N LEU A 148 -2.74 -4.98 1.02
CA LEU A 148 -2.29 -5.48 2.31
C LEU A 148 -3.44 -5.52 3.31
N SER A 149 -3.61 -6.67 3.95
CA SER A 149 -4.49 -6.82 5.11
C SER A 149 -4.04 -7.98 5.99
N SER A 150 -3.46 -7.66 7.14
CA SER A 150 -2.89 -8.64 8.07
C SER A 150 -3.89 -9.17 9.08
N ASN A 151 -4.91 -8.36 9.40
CA ASN A 151 -5.91 -8.66 10.42
C ASN A 151 -7.27 -9.08 9.85
N MET A 152 -7.47 -9.14 8.54
CA MET A 152 -8.70 -9.66 7.93
C MET A 152 -8.87 -11.17 8.14
N ARG A 153 -10.10 -11.61 8.40
CA ARG A 153 -10.49 -13.00 8.65
C ARG A 153 -11.80 -13.30 7.90
N PHE A 154 -11.83 -14.48 7.27
CA PHE A 154 -13.00 -14.98 6.53
C PHE A 154 -13.85 -15.90 7.40
N ASP A 155 -15.14 -15.97 7.10
CA ASP A 155 -16.07 -16.85 7.78
C ASP A 155 -16.25 -18.17 7.02
N ALA A 156 -15.67 -19.25 7.54
CA ALA A 156 -15.75 -20.59 6.93
C ALA A 156 -17.18 -21.15 6.81
N ALA A 157 -18.16 -20.60 7.55
CA ALA A 157 -19.56 -21.01 7.46
C ALA A 157 -20.35 -20.23 6.40
N SER A 158 -19.80 -19.12 5.90
CA SER A 158 -20.42 -18.29 4.87
C SER A 158 -19.80 -18.56 3.50
N LYS A 159 -20.57 -18.31 2.44
CA LYS A 159 -20.05 -18.27 1.06
C LYS A 159 -19.92 -16.84 0.52
N ALA A 160 -20.38 -15.85 1.28
CA ALA A 160 -20.53 -14.48 0.81
C ALA A 160 -19.19 -13.74 0.64
N ASP A 161 -18.13 -14.21 1.30
CA ASP A 161 -16.76 -13.70 1.24
C ASP A 161 -15.79 -14.63 0.51
N ASN A 162 -16.22 -15.82 0.05
CA ASN A 162 -15.37 -16.77 -0.69
C ASN A 162 -14.70 -16.16 -1.93
N SER A 163 -15.39 -15.27 -2.64
CA SER A 163 -14.81 -14.59 -3.80
C SER A 163 -13.65 -13.67 -3.43
N LEU A 164 -13.72 -13.03 -2.25
CA LEU A 164 -12.63 -12.22 -1.72
C LEU A 164 -11.50 -13.10 -1.16
N GLN A 165 -11.85 -14.21 -0.50
CA GLN A 165 -10.88 -15.20 -0.04
C GLN A 165 -10.05 -15.76 -1.19
N ALA A 166 -10.66 -16.04 -2.35
CA ALA A 166 -9.96 -16.49 -3.54
C ALA A 166 -8.87 -15.49 -4.01
N HIS A 167 -9.04 -14.18 -3.77
CA HIS A 167 -8.01 -13.18 -4.06
C HIS A 167 -6.84 -13.19 -3.06
N VAL A 168 -7.07 -13.60 -1.81
CA VAL A 168 -5.97 -13.87 -0.86
C VAL A 168 -5.20 -15.11 -1.31
N GLU A 169 -5.90 -16.17 -1.70
CA GLU A 169 -5.29 -17.43 -2.17
C GLU A 169 -4.52 -17.24 -3.49
N ALA A 170 -5.00 -16.35 -4.37
CA ALA A 170 -4.32 -15.97 -5.60
C ALA A 170 -3.14 -14.98 -5.38
N GLY A 171 -2.90 -14.52 -4.14
CA GLY A 171 -1.81 -13.60 -3.82
C GLY A 171 -2.05 -12.15 -4.24
N HIS A 172 -3.29 -11.75 -4.53
CA HIS A 172 -3.65 -10.37 -4.84
C HIS A 172 -3.80 -9.52 -3.57
N ILE A 173 -4.22 -10.17 -2.48
CA ILE A 173 -4.26 -9.59 -1.13
C ILE A 173 -3.28 -10.36 -0.26
N LEU A 174 -2.33 -9.66 0.36
CA LEU A 174 -1.25 -10.24 1.11
C LEU A 174 -1.32 -9.84 2.59
N PRO A 175 -0.94 -10.72 3.52
CA PRO A 175 -0.82 -10.35 4.92
C PRO A 175 0.34 -9.39 5.17
N TYR A 176 1.39 -9.45 4.36
CA TYR A 176 2.54 -8.55 4.36
C TYR A 176 3.28 -8.65 3.02
N LYS A 177 4.16 -7.70 2.73
CA LYS A 177 5.07 -7.71 1.59
C LYS A 177 6.47 -7.27 2.02
N LEU A 178 7.49 -7.97 1.56
CA LEU A 178 8.88 -7.53 1.69
C LEU A 178 9.29 -6.83 0.39
N ILE A 179 9.94 -5.68 0.51
CA ILE A 179 10.54 -4.97 -0.62
C ILE A 179 11.97 -4.59 -0.29
N GLU A 180 12.84 -4.58 -1.30
CA GLU A 180 14.24 -4.19 -1.13
C GLU A 180 14.57 -3.05 -2.11
N ARG A 181 15.08 -1.92 -1.59
CA ARG A 181 15.40 -0.72 -2.39
C ARG A 181 16.59 0.01 -1.75
N GLY A 182 17.59 0.37 -2.55
CA GLY A 182 18.86 0.95 -2.05
C GLY A 182 19.55 0.12 -0.96
N GLY A 183 19.47 -1.21 -1.07
CA GLY A 183 20.02 -2.15 -0.09
C GLY A 183 19.28 -2.20 1.25
N ILE A 184 18.19 -1.44 1.44
CA ILE A 184 17.31 -1.50 2.62
C ILE A 184 16.18 -2.47 2.33
N ARG A 185 15.90 -3.38 3.26
CA ARG A 185 14.74 -4.28 3.22
C ARG A 185 13.63 -3.71 4.10
N PHE A 186 12.46 -3.51 3.51
CA PHE A 186 11.27 -3.00 4.19
C PHE A 186 10.23 -4.12 4.31
N GLY A 187 9.67 -4.28 5.50
CA GLY A 187 8.50 -5.12 5.74
C GLY A 187 7.24 -4.26 5.83
N LEU A 188 6.31 -4.48 4.90
CA LEU A 188 5.05 -3.75 4.82
C LEU A 188 3.90 -4.67 5.23
N PHE A 189 3.04 -4.22 6.11
CA PHE A 189 1.83 -4.93 6.50
C PHE A 189 0.70 -3.93 6.79
N GLY A 190 -0.54 -4.32 6.51
CA GLY A 190 -1.71 -3.42 6.55
C GLY A 190 -2.70 -3.83 7.64
N LEU A 191 -3.32 -2.86 8.31
CA LEU A 191 -4.28 -3.12 9.38
C LEU A 191 -5.51 -2.26 9.21
N LEU A 192 -6.69 -2.84 9.40
CA LEU A 192 -7.93 -2.08 9.56
C LEU A 192 -8.24 -1.91 11.06
N GLY A 193 -8.46 -0.67 11.49
CA GLY A 193 -8.70 -0.33 12.89
C GLY A 193 -10.11 -0.66 13.38
N ASN A 194 -10.29 -0.92 14.68
CA ASN A 194 -11.59 -1.29 15.26
C ASN A 194 -12.68 -0.23 15.02
N ASN A 195 -12.35 1.05 15.04
CA ASN A 195 -13.30 2.14 14.78
C ASN A 195 -13.78 2.13 13.33
N ALA A 196 -12.88 1.90 12.38
CA ALA A 196 -13.18 1.79 10.95
C ALA A 196 -14.09 0.59 10.68
N VAL A 197 -13.82 -0.56 11.31
CA VAL A 197 -14.68 -1.74 11.25
C VAL A 197 -16.09 -1.44 11.78
N ALA A 198 -16.20 -0.68 12.87
CA ALA A 198 -17.48 -0.36 13.50
C ALA A 198 -18.39 0.51 12.61
N VAL A 199 -17.84 1.27 11.67
CA VAL A 199 -18.58 2.13 10.73
C VAL A 199 -18.70 1.53 9.32
N SER A 200 -18.39 0.24 9.14
CA SER A 200 -18.55 -0.47 7.87
C SER A 200 -19.71 -1.48 7.94
N PRO A 201 -20.96 -1.05 7.69
CA PRO A 201 -22.14 -1.92 7.86
C PRO A 201 -22.17 -3.10 6.87
N MET A 202 -21.47 -2.97 5.74
CA MET A 202 -21.49 -3.95 4.64
C MET A 202 -20.33 -4.95 4.69
N ILE A 203 -19.46 -4.85 5.70
CA ILE A 203 -18.24 -5.65 5.83
C ILE A 203 -18.49 -7.15 6.06
N LYS A 204 -19.64 -7.49 6.66
CA LYS A 204 -19.98 -8.89 6.97
C LYS A 204 -20.09 -9.75 5.70
N PRO A 205 -19.66 -11.02 5.77
CA PRO A 205 -19.27 -11.77 6.96
C PRO A 205 -17.81 -11.59 7.41
N VAL A 206 -16.99 -10.84 6.65
CA VAL A 206 -15.58 -10.61 6.98
C VAL A 206 -15.45 -9.97 8.36
N THR A 207 -14.46 -10.42 9.11
CA THR A 207 -14.11 -9.88 10.42
C THR A 207 -12.65 -9.47 10.47
N PHE A 208 -12.31 -8.69 11.49
CA PHE A 208 -10.95 -8.20 11.69
C PHE A 208 -10.51 -8.52 13.11
N ALA A 209 -9.32 -9.13 13.21
CA ALA A 209 -8.66 -9.35 14.49
C ALA A 209 -8.18 -8.01 15.07
N ASP A 210 -7.94 -7.98 16.38
CA ASP A 210 -7.44 -6.79 17.06
C ASP A 210 -6.17 -6.27 16.36
N PRO A 211 -6.14 -5.01 15.92
CA PRO A 211 -5.06 -4.48 15.11
C PRO A 211 -3.75 -4.38 15.91
N VAL A 212 -3.80 -4.08 17.22
CA VAL A 212 -2.60 -3.94 18.06
C VAL A 212 -1.95 -5.30 18.30
N ALA A 213 -2.75 -6.32 18.64
CA ALA A 213 -2.28 -7.69 18.79
C ALA A 213 -1.69 -8.21 17.48
N THR A 214 -2.37 -7.98 16.35
CA THR A 214 -1.88 -8.39 15.03
C THR A 214 -0.57 -7.69 14.68
N ALA A 215 -0.43 -6.39 14.97
CA ALA A 215 0.81 -5.65 14.74
C ALA A 215 2.00 -6.27 15.49
N ARG A 216 1.80 -6.60 16.77
CA ARG A 216 2.84 -7.24 17.60
C ARG A 216 3.26 -8.60 17.03
N GLU A 217 2.30 -9.41 16.60
CA GLU A 217 2.58 -10.70 15.94
C GLU A 217 3.43 -10.51 14.69
N ARG A 218 3.12 -9.52 13.83
CA ARG A 218 3.86 -9.27 12.59
C ARG A 218 5.29 -8.80 12.83
N LEU A 219 5.53 -7.99 13.86
CA LEU A 219 6.86 -7.50 14.21
C LEU A 219 7.77 -8.60 14.79
N CYS A 220 7.21 -9.64 15.39
CA CYS A 220 7.99 -10.76 15.95
C CYS A 220 8.34 -11.85 14.91
N LEU A 221 7.76 -11.79 13.71
CA LEU A 221 7.95 -12.78 12.64
C LEU A 221 8.95 -12.34 11.55
N SER A 222 9.56 -11.15 11.70
CA SER A 222 10.57 -10.55 10.81
C SER A 222 11.95 -10.52 11.46
#